data_AF-A0A0C9U0A8-F1
#
_entry.id   AF-A0A0C9U0A8-F1
#
_cell.length_a   1.000
_cell.length_b   1.000
_cell.length_c   1.000
_cell.angle_alpha   90.00
_cell.angle_beta   90.00
_cell.angle_gamma   90.00
#
_symmetry.space_group_name_H-M   'P 1'
#
loop_
_entity.id
_entity.type
_entity.pdbx_description
1 polymer ?
#
loop_
_entity_poly.entity_id
_entity_poly.type
_entity_poly.pdbx_seq_one_letter_code
_entity_poly.pdbx_strand_id
1 'polypeptide(L)'
;MELLSSTTPYSSLQFQSATDDFLRAVVAGPKALEEFSQKWSALQKGFSLATAESKLTQQTISMAAVTANDISILGQSFVDLQVQASSIEASLRAESEAILSNFFGSDSKKPNSRLSKPSLQSPRHPTSTPISNALANMLPQENGRGTISMTESAQSSSDPNPLPEFIEHAYKFFVANIFNPYPTREEKQAIVDQSNTGRVTVNSLTNWFTNARRRCGWADILKRRCDGDREEMVDLAKRVFVQPDPKRPVDERVIAEFMEMKENAESMYERNTRVSSWIDELDD
;
A
#
# COMPACT_ATOMS: atom_id res chain seq x y z
N MET A 1 25.51 46.36 -22.30
CA MET A 1 26.05 45.09 -21.75
C MET A 1 25.45 44.90 -20.37
N GLU A 2 24.21 44.45 -20.29
CA GLU A 2 23.58 44.06 -19.03
C GLU A 2 24.03 42.63 -18.71
N LEU A 3 24.91 42.49 -17.74
CA LEU A 3 25.34 41.20 -17.22
C LEU A 3 24.23 40.62 -16.35
N LEU A 4 23.63 39.56 -16.85
CA LEU A 4 22.65 38.68 -16.21
C LEU A 4 23.14 38.23 -14.82
N SER A 5 22.75 38.97 -13.79
CA SER A 5 22.80 38.52 -12.40
C SER A 5 21.51 37.76 -12.09
N SER A 6 21.31 36.58 -12.69
CA SER A 6 20.25 35.66 -12.28
C SER A 6 20.81 34.63 -11.29
N THR A 7 21.21 35.12 -10.12
CA THR A 7 21.38 34.27 -8.94
C THR A 7 19.97 33.96 -8.43
N THR A 8 19.29 32.97 -9.02
CA THR A 8 18.15 32.36 -8.33
C THR A 8 18.72 31.44 -7.25
N PRO A 9 18.46 31.70 -5.96
CA PRO A 9 18.82 30.75 -4.93
C PRO A 9 17.95 29.51 -5.17
N TYR A 10 18.56 28.34 -5.38
CA TYR A 10 17.86 27.07 -5.33
C TYR A 10 17.21 26.98 -3.95
N SER A 11 15.94 27.33 -3.88
CA SER A 11 15.25 27.56 -2.62
C SER A 11 14.66 26.24 -2.15
N SER A 12 14.79 25.98 -0.84
CA SER A 12 14.13 24.87 -0.14
C SER A 12 12.66 24.68 -0.52
N LEU A 13 12.02 25.76 -0.99
CA LEU A 13 10.65 25.80 -1.47
C LEU A 13 10.39 24.93 -2.70
N GLN A 14 11.37 24.79 -3.62
CA GLN A 14 11.24 23.91 -4.79
C GLN A 14 11.20 22.42 -4.40
N PHE A 15 11.96 22.02 -3.38
CA PHE A 15 11.91 20.66 -2.85
C PHE A 15 10.65 20.41 -2.02
N GLN A 16 10.15 21.43 -1.33
CA GLN A 16 8.92 21.35 -0.55
C GLN A 16 7.68 21.13 -1.45
N SER A 17 7.62 21.76 -2.63
CA SER A 17 6.50 21.57 -3.56
C SER A 17 6.61 20.33 -4.44
N ALA A 18 7.82 19.80 -4.65
CA ALA A 18 8.07 18.73 -5.61
C ALA A 18 7.28 17.44 -5.32
N THR A 19 7.04 17.09 -4.05
CA THR A 19 6.22 15.92 -3.69
C THR A 19 4.76 16.10 -4.08
N ASP A 20 4.20 17.29 -3.85
CA ASP A 20 2.82 17.61 -4.25
C ASP A 20 2.71 17.71 -5.78
N ASP A 21 3.71 18.31 -6.43
CA ASP A 21 3.80 18.39 -7.89
C ASP A 21 3.86 16.98 -8.52
N PHE A 22 4.57 16.03 -7.90
CA PHE A 22 4.59 14.64 -8.32
C PHE A 22 3.21 14.00 -8.23
N LEU A 23 2.52 14.12 -7.08
CA LEU A 23 1.19 13.55 -6.88
C LEU A 23 0.17 14.13 -7.87
N ARG A 24 0.22 15.45 -8.12
CA ARG A 24 -0.61 16.11 -9.14
C ARG A 24 -0.32 15.59 -10.53
N ALA A 25 0.95 15.38 -10.86
CA ALA A 25 1.35 14.84 -12.16
C ALA A 25 0.84 13.40 -12.37
N VAL A 26 0.89 12.56 -11.32
CA VAL A 26 0.33 11.20 -11.36
C VAL A 26 -1.17 11.23 -11.65
N VAL A 27 -1.93 12.14 -11.02
CA VAL A 27 -3.38 12.27 -11.24
C VAL A 27 -3.71 12.84 -12.63
N ALA A 28 -2.92 13.81 -13.11
CA ALA A 28 -3.14 14.46 -14.40
C ALA A 28 -2.78 13.58 -15.61
N GLY A 29 -1.97 12.53 -15.40
CA GLY A 29 -1.70 11.49 -16.39
C GLY A 29 -0.33 11.59 -17.07
N PRO A 30 -0.08 10.76 -18.11
CA PRO A 30 1.27 10.48 -18.60
C PRO A 30 2.07 11.70 -19.06
N LYS A 31 1.42 12.66 -19.73
CA LYS A 31 2.07 13.89 -20.21
C LYS A 31 2.54 14.77 -19.06
N ALA A 32 1.71 14.93 -18.03
CA ALA A 32 2.07 15.72 -16.85
C ALA A 32 3.21 15.06 -16.06
N LEU A 33 3.24 13.73 -16.02
CA LEU A 33 4.32 12.97 -15.39
C LEU A 33 5.65 13.12 -16.15
N GLU A 34 5.61 13.15 -17.48
CA GLU A 34 6.80 13.42 -18.30
C GLU A 34 7.33 14.85 -18.11
N GLU A 35 6.43 15.85 -18.08
CA GLU A 35 6.79 17.24 -17.76
C GLU A 35 7.39 17.37 -16.36
N PHE A 36 6.82 16.68 -15.37
CA PHE A 36 7.38 16.61 -14.02
C PHE A 36 8.78 15.98 -14.03
N SER A 37 8.96 14.84 -14.71
CA SER A 37 10.25 14.15 -14.80
C SER A 37 11.34 15.03 -15.40
N GLN A 38 11.00 15.82 -16.42
CA GLN A 38 11.92 16.80 -17.02
C GLN A 38 12.30 17.91 -16.02
N LYS A 39 11.31 18.48 -15.33
CA LYS A 39 11.53 19.51 -14.29
C LYS A 39 12.36 18.96 -13.12
N TRP A 40 12.06 17.76 -12.65
CA TRP A 40 12.79 17.07 -11.58
C TRP A 40 14.25 16.79 -11.97
N SER A 41 14.48 16.33 -13.20
CA SER A 41 15.84 16.10 -13.71
C SER A 41 16.66 17.40 -13.83
N ALA A 42 16.02 18.50 -14.24
CA ALA A 42 16.66 19.81 -14.27
C ALA A 42 17.00 20.30 -12.86
N LEU A 43 16.08 20.12 -11.90
CA LEU A 43 16.29 20.45 -10.49
C LEU A 43 17.45 19.64 -9.88
N GLN A 44 17.51 18.33 -10.14
CA GLN A 44 18.59 17.46 -9.69
C GLN A 44 19.95 17.91 -10.25
N LYS A 45 20.02 18.23 -11.55
CA LYS A 45 21.25 18.76 -12.18
C LYS A 45 21.69 20.08 -11.56
N GLY A 46 20.74 20.99 -11.33
CA GLY A 46 20.97 22.26 -10.66
C GLY A 46 21.48 22.10 -9.23
N PHE A 47 20.88 21.16 -8.49
CA PHE A 47 21.29 20.81 -7.14
C PHE A 47 22.70 20.22 -7.10
N SER A 48 23.07 19.30 -8.01
CA SER A 48 24.42 18.76 -8.08
C SER A 48 25.47 19.84 -8.37
N LEU A 49 25.16 20.80 -9.25
CA LEU A 49 26.04 21.92 -9.55
C LEU A 49 26.19 22.87 -8.35
N ALA A 50 25.08 23.19 -7.67
CA ALA A 50 25.11 24.03 -6.46
C ALA A 50 25.82 23.35 -5.27
N THR A 51 25.78 22.01 -5.20
CA THR A 51 26.54 21.23 -4.22
C THR A 51 28.04 21.35 -4.47
N ALA A 52 28.48 21.25 -5.72
CA ALA A 52 29.90 21.38 -6.08
C ALA A 52 30.46 22.78 -5.77
N GLU A 53 29.61 23.81 -5.84
CA GLU A 53 29.97 25.20 -5.54
C GLU A 53 29.90 25.54 -4.02
N SER A 54 29.54 24.57 -3.16
CA SER A 54 29.33 24.76 -1.71
C SER A 54 28.35 25.90 -1.35
N LYS A 55 27.38 26.18 -2.23
CA LYS A 55 26.42 27.29 -2.08
C LYS A 55 25.14 26.87 -1.35
N LEU A 56 25.02 25.60 -0.96
CA LEU A 56 23.80 25.05 -0.36
C LEU A 56 23.89 25.01 1.16
N THR A 57 22.78 25.32 1.82
CA THR A 57 22.64 25.16 3.27
C THR A 57 22.38 23.69 3.62
N GLN A 58 22.77 23.27 4.82
CA GLN A 58 22.51 21.93 5.33
C GLN A 58 21.00 21.58 5.32
N GLN A 59 20.15 22.57 5.61
CA GLN A 59 18.69 22.44 5.52
C GLN A 59 18.22 22.08 4.10
N THR A 60 18.77 22.73 3.07
CA THR A 60 18.39 22.47 1.67
C THR A 60 18.83 21.08 1.23
N ILE A 61 19.99 20.62 1.68
CA ILE A 61 20.49 19.26 1.43
C ILE A 61 19.59 18.22 2.07
N SER A 62 19.23 18.42 3.34
CA SER A 62 18.32 17.53 4.07
C SER A 62 16.94 17.47 3.39
N MET A 63 16.36 18.62 3.06
CA MET A 63 15.06 18.69 2.38
C MET A 63 15.08 17.97 1.02
N ALA A 64 16.13 18.19 0.23
CA ALA A 64 16.28 17.50 -1.06
C ALA A 64 16.36 15.97 -0.90
N ALA A 65 17.07 15.48 0.12
CA ALA A 65 17.16 14.06 0.41
C ALA A 65 15.81 13.46 0.84
N VAL A 66 15.08 14.15 1.72
CA VAL A 66 13.73 13.75 2.17
C VAL A 66 12.77 13.71 0.98
N THR A 67 12.68 14.80 0.21
CA THR A 67 11.82 14.89 -0.97
C THR A 67 12.14 13.80 -2.01
N ALA A 68 13.42 13.55 -2.29
CA ALA A 68 13.81 12.51 -3.24
C ALA A 68 13.39 11.11 -2.75
N ASN A 69 13.55 10.84 -1.45
CA ASN A 69 13.11 9.60 -0.85
C ASN A 69 11.58 9.44 -0.91
N ASP A 70 10.83 10.51 -0.62
CA ASP A 70 9.36 10.50 -0.69
C ASP A 70 8.86 10.23 -2.10
N ILE A 71 9.40 10.93 -3.10
CA ILE A 71 9.07 10.69 -4.51
C ILE A 71 9.39 9.25 -4.91
N SER A 72 10.52 8.69 -4.45
CA SER A 72 10.88 7.31 -4.72
C SER A 72 9.90 6.31 -4.11
N ILE A 73 9.49 6.52 -2.85
CA ILE A 73 8.53 5.66 -2.15
C ILE A 73 7.17 5.73 -2.83
N LEU A 74 6.68 6.94 -3.12
CA LEU A 74 5.40 7.13 -3.79
C LEU A 74 5.42 6.50 -5.19
N GLY A 75 6.48 6.74 -5.96
CA GLY A 75 6.67 6.15 -7.29
C GLY A 75 6.63 4.62 -7.24
N GLN A 76 7.36 3.99 -6.33
CA GLN A 76 7.33 2.53 -6.16
C GLN A 76 5.92 2.05 -5.77
N SER A 77 5.25 2.75 -4.86
CA SER A 77 3.89 2.39 -4.44
C SER A 77 2.89 2.44 -5.60
N PHE A 78 3.02 3.39 -6.53
CA PHE A 78 2.16 3.46 -7.72
C PHE A 78 2.45 2.34 -8.71
N VAL A 79 3.72 1.98 -8.91
CA VAL A 79 4.10 0.83 -9.73
C VAL A 79 3.52 -0.46 -9.16
N ASP A 80 3.64 -0.66 -7.84
CA ASP A 80 3.09 -1.84 -7.17
C ASP A 80 1.55 -1.91 -7.28
N LEU A 81 0.87 -0.77 -7.11
CA LEU A 81 -0.58 -0.66 -7.30
C LEU A 81 -0.97 -1.04 -8.72
N GLN A 82 -0.23 -0.54 -9.73
CA GLN A 82 -0.49 -0.84 -11.14
C GLN A 82 -0.33 -2.33 -11.43
N VAL A 83 0.74 -2.96 -10.91
CA VAL A 83 0.96 -4.40 -11.06
C VAL A 83 -0.17 -5.21 -10.42
N GLN A 84 -0.63 -4.82 -9.23
CA GLN A 84 -1.76 -5.47 -8.56
C GLN A 84 -3.07 -5.30 -9.34
N ALA A 85 -3.36 -4.10 -9.83
CA ALA A 85 -4.54 -3.84 -10.63
C ALA A 85 -4.56 -4.69 -11.90
N SER A 86 -3.44 -4.75 -12.63
CA SER A 86 -3.31 -5.61 -13.82
C SER A 86 -3.41 -7.10 -13.49
N SER A 87 -2.91 -7.54 -12.33
CA SER A 87 -3.07 -8.93 -11.89
C SER A 87 -4.54 -9.26 -11.59
N ILE A 88 -5.28 -8.37 -10.94
CA ILE A 88 -6.71 -8.56 -10.66
C ILE A 88 -7.49 -8.60 -11.97
N GLU A 89 -7.18 -7.70 -12.91
CA GLU A 89 -7.80 -7.69 -14.23
C GLU A 89 -7.52 -8.99 -15.00
N ALA A 90 -6.28 -9.48 -14.97
CA ALA A 90 -5.91 -10.74 -15.61
C ALA A 90 -6.65 -11.95 -15.00
N SER A 91 -6.75 -12.01 -13.67
CA SER A 91 -7.51 -13.06 -12.98
C SER A 91 -8.99 -13.02 -13.34
N LEU A 92 -9.61 -11.83 -13.29
CA LEU A 92 -11.01 -11.65 -13.66
C LEU A 92 -11.26 -12.05 -15.13
N ARG A 93 -10.34 -11.69 -16.02
CA ARG A 93 -10.39 -12.06 -17.44
C ARG A 93 -10.30 -13.58 -17.60
N ALA A 94 -9.38 -14.23 -16.91
CA ALA A 94 -9.21 -15.68 -16.95
C ALA A 94 -10.44 -16.42 -16.41
N GLU A 95 -11.02 -15.96 -15.29
CA GLU A 95 -12.26 -16.50 -14.73
C GLU A 95 -13.43 -16.35 -15.70
N SER A 96 -13.56 -15.18 -16.35
CA SER A 96 -14.60 -14.93 -17.35
C SER A 96 -14.47 -15.86 -18.55
N GLU A 97 -13.24 -16.04 -19.05
CA GLU A 97 -12.96 -16.96 -20.17
C GLU A 97 -13.23 -18.43 -19.79
N ALA A 98 -12.92 -18.83 -18.56
CA ALA A 98 -13.23 -20.16 -18.05
C ALA A 98 -14.74 -20.40 -17.94
N ILE A 99 -15.50 -19.43 -17.41
CA ILE A 99 -16.97 -19.51 -17.32
C ILE A 99 -17.59 -19.61 -18.71
N LEU A 100 -17.17 -18.74 -19.64
CA LEU A 100 -17.67 -18.77 -21.03
C LEU A 100 -17.31 -20.08 -21.74
N SER A 101 -16.09 -20.58 -21.55
CA SER A 101 -15.67 -21.88 -22.10
C SER A 101 -16.49 -23.03 -21.55
N ASN A 102 -16.86 -23.00 -20.26
CA ASN A 102 -17.71 -24.02 -19.66
C ASN A 102 -19.17 -23.94 -20.16
N PHE A 103 -19.66 -22.74 -20.47
CA PHE A 103 -21.03 -22.52 -20.92
C PHE A 103 -21.24 -22.81 -22.43
N PHE A 104 -20.23 -22.52 -23.26
CA PHE A 104 -20.28 -22.75 -24.71
C PHE A 104 -19.54 -24.02 -25.16
N GLY A 105 -18.75 -24.66 -24.28
CA GLY A 105 -17.87 -25.78 -24.60
C GLY A 105 -18.45 -27.19 -24.41
N SER A 106 -19.74 -27.35 -24.18
CA SER A 106 -20.38 -28.68 -24.09
C SER A 106 -21.51 -28.85 -25.09
N ASP A 107 -21.16 -28.88 -26.38
CA ASP A 107 -21.99 -29.51 -27.42
C ASP A 107 -21.10 -30.11 -28.52
N SER A 108 -20.19 -31.02 -28.17
CA SER A 108 -19.62 -31.93 -29.19
C SER A 108 -19.12 -33.27 -28.63
N LYS A 109 -19.87 -34.34 -28.97
CA LYS A 109 -19.54 -35.79 -28.97
C LYS A 109 -19.79 -36.52 -27.63
N LYS A 110 -20.67 -37.53 -27.52
CA LYS A 110 -20.92 -38.69 -28.43
C LYS A 110 -22.35 -39.27 -28.33
N PRO A 111 -22.85 -39.99 -29.36
CA PRO A 111 -24.11 -40.73 -29.34
C PRO A 111 -23.96 -42.20 -28.88
N ASN A 112 -25.04 -42.71 -28.23
CA ASN A 112 -25.51 -44.11 -28.11
C ASN A 112 -24.58 -45.16 -27.44
N SER A 113 -25.02 -46.14 -26.63
CA SER A 113 -26.33 -46.67 -26.23
C SER A 113 -26.12 -47.68 -25.09
N ARG A 114 -27.08 -47.83 -24.16
CA ARG A 114 -27.82 -49.09 -23.94
C ARG A 114 -28.77 -48.97 -22.74
N LEU A 115 -30.03 -49.33 -23.03
CA LEU A 115 -31.15 -49.44 -22.11
C LEU A 115 -30.90 -50.48 -21.01
N SER A 116 -31.41 -50.19 -19.81
CA SER A 116 -32.27 -51.10 -19.05
C SER A 116 -33.18 -50.26 -18.14
N LYS A 117 -34.49 -50.48 -18.26
CA LYS A 117 -35.64 -49.96 -17.47
C LYS A 117 -36.36 -51.19 -16.86
N PRO A 118 -37.40 -51.07 -16.01
CA PRO A 118 -37.85 -49.95 -15.17
C PRO A 118 -38.20 -50.41 -13.72
N SER A 119 -38.50 -49.47 -12.82
CA SER A 119 -39.54 -49.73 -11.79
C SER A 119 -40.36 -48.47 -11.54
N LEU A 120 -41.67 -48.67 -11.60
CA LEU A 120 -42.74 -47.70 -11.52
C LEU A 120 -43.07 -47.39 -10.06
N GLN A 121 -43.17 -46.11 -9.70
CA GLN A 121 -44.31 -45.62 -8.93
C GLN A 121 -44.44 -44.09 -9.04
N SER A 122 -45.63 -43.69 -9.48
CA SER A 122 -46.26 -42.37 -9.52
C SER A 122 -47.75 -42.65 -9.16
N PRO A 123 -48.69 -41.69 -8.93
CA PRO A 123 -48.69 -40.30 -9.42
C PRO A 123 -49.49 -39.23 -8.61
N ARG A 124 -49.55 -38.01 -9.20
CA ARG A 124 -50.62 -36.96 -9.22
C ARG A 124 -50.31 -35.67 -8.41
N HIS A 125 -49.95 -34.51 -9.01
CA HIS A 125 -50.66 -33.53 -9.90
C HIS A 125 -51.47 -32.44 -9.13
N PRO A 126 -51.79 -31.23 -9.67
CA PRO A 126 -51.13 -30.36 -10.68
C PRO A 126 -51.33 -28.79 -10.53
N THR A 127 -50.74 -28.03 -11.47
CA THR A 127 -51.19 -26.74 -12.11
C THR A 127 -51.09 -25.36 -11.42
N SER A 128 -50.26 -24.46 -11.99
CA SER A 128 -50.62 -23.15 -12.63
C SER A 128 -49.65 -21.99 -12.33
N THR A 129 -49.07 -21.41 -13.39
CA THR A 129 -48.46 -20.06 -13.46
C THR A 129 -49.53 -18.95 -13.54
N PRO A 130 -49.23 -17.64 -13.32
CA PRO A 130 -48.56 -16.74 -14.31
C PRO A 130 -47.51 -15.79 -13.67
N ILE A 131 -46.35 -15.53 -14.31
CA ILE A 131 -46.03 -14.36 -15.18
C ILE A 131 -46.52 -12.99 -14.66
N SER A 132 -45.59 -12.17 -14.16
CA SER A 132 -45.56 -10.70 -14.39
C SER A 132 -44.21 -10.07 -14.03
N ASN A 133 -43.64 -9.42 -15.06
CA ASN A 133 -42.85 -8.18 -15.11
C ASN A 133 -41.40 -8.20 -14.56
N ALA A 134 -40.37 -8.23 -15.41
CA ALA A 134 -39.86 -7.20 -16.34
C ALA A 134 -39.10 -6.06 -15.61
N LEU A 135 -37.76 -6.03 -15.71
CA LEU A 135 -36.99 -5.27 -16.71
C LEU A 135 -37.13 -3.75 -16.56
N ALA A 136 -36.16 -3.13 -15.86
CA ALA A 136 -35.75 -1.71 -15.88
C ALA A 136 -34.89 -1.46 -14.61
N ASN A 137 -33.68 -0.92 -14.58
CA ASN A 137 -32.88 -0.17 -15.54
C ASN A 137 -31.40 -0.26 -15.13
N MET A 138 -30.51 -0.48 -16.10
CA MET A 138 -29.13 0.00 -16.05
C MET A 138 -29.09 1.37 -16.76
N LEU A 139 -28.55 2.39 -16.06
CA LEU A 139 -27.71 3.55 -16.48
C LEU A 139 -28.04 4.35 -17.79
N PRO A 140 -27.37 5.49 -18.06
CA PRO A 140 -27.25 6.79 -17.37
C PRO A 140 -27.72 7.96 -18.27
N GLN A 141 -27.86 9.20 -17.79
CA GLN A 141 -27.65 10.41 -18.63
C GLN A 141 -27.48 11.70 -17.80
N GLU A 142 -26.73 12.61 -18.42
CA GLU A 142 -26.16 13.87 -17.97
C GLU A 142 -27.13 15.07 -17.94
N ASN A 143 -26.59 16.17 -17.39
CA ASN A 143 -26.91 17.60 -17.55
C ASN A 143 -27.88 18.26 -16.57
N GLY A 144 -27.33 19.18 -15.75
CA GLY A 144 -28.15 20.14 -15.00
C GLY A 144 -27.47 21.08 -14.00
N ARG A 145 -26.36 21.74 -14.37
CA ARG A 145 -26.03 23.15 -14.05
C ARG A 145 -26.50 23.72 -12.69
N GLY A 146 -25.58 23.86 -11.72
CA GLY A 146 -25.76 24.61 -10.48
C GLY A 146 -24.46 25.28 -10.02
N THR A 147 -24.37 26.56 -10.32
CA THR A 147 -23.47 27.64 -9.85
C THR A 147 -22.48 27.38 -8.69
N ILE A 148 -21.23 27.75 -8.98
CA ILE A 148 -20.11 28.05 -8.09
C ILE A 148 -20.53 29.15 -7.09
N SER A 149 -20.28 28.96 -5.79
CA SER A 149 -20.06 30.06 -4.85
C SER A 149 -18.89 29.72 -3.95
N MET A 150 -17.83 30.51 -4.11
CA MET A 150 -16.71 30.62 -3.21
C MET A 150 -17.18 31.15 -1.85
N THR A 151 -16.67 30.53 -0.78
CA THR A 151 -16.34 31.27 0.44
C THR A 151 -14.97 30.78 0.87
N GLU A 152 -13.96 31.58 0.51
CA GLU A 152 -12.71 31.69 1.24
C GLU A 152 -13.00 32.00 2.70
N SER A 153 -12.41 31.24 3.61
CA SER A 153 -11.94 31.77 4.88
C SER A 153 -10.77 30.94 5.35
N ALA A 154 -9.62 31.59 5.29
CA ALA A 154 -8.32 31.15 5.74
C ALA A 154 -8.29 30.85 7.24
N GLN A 155 -7.56 29.80 7.59
CA GLN A 155 -6.79 29.60 8.82
C GLN A 155 -5.84 28.44 8.47
N SER A 156 -4.60 28.65 8.02
CA SER A 156 -3.43 29.15 8.76
C SER A 156 -3.23 28.47 10.11
N SER A 157 -2.78 27.22 10.10
CA SER A 157 -1.87 26.70 11.11
C SER A 157 -0.82 25.84 10.42
N SER A 158 0.34 26.44 10.26
CA SER A 158 1.61 25.81 9.95
C SER A 158 2.03 24.99 11.16
N ASP A 159 1.70 23.69 11.17
CA ASP A 159 2.34 22.71 12.05
C ASP A 159 3.15 21.74 11.19
N PRO A 160 4.44 21.50 11.51
CA PRO A 160 5.22 20.45 10.88
C PRO A 160 4.54 19.12 11.22
N ASN A 161 4.02 18.42 10.21
CA ASN A 161 3.24 17.19 10.36
C ASN A 161 3.94 16.22 11.35
N PRO A 162 3.51 16.14 12.62
CA PRO A 162 4.11 15.22 13.57
C PRO A 162 3.77 13.82 13.06
N LEU A 163 4.75 12.93 13.00
CA LEU A 163 4.48 11.51 12.74
C LEU A 163 3.29 11.10 13.62
N PRO A 164 2.18 10.61 13.05
CA PRO A 164 0.97 10.45 13.85
C PRO A 164 1.26 9.47 14.99
N GLU A 165 1.06 9.91 16.24
CA GLU A 165 1.54 9.28 17.49
C GLU A 165 1.16 7.80 17.66
N PHE A 166 0.21 7.30 16.87
CA PHE A 166 -0.10 5.87 16.79
C PHE A 166 1.04 5.01 16.28
N ILE A 167 1.96 5.59 15.51
CA ILE A 167 3.05 4.86 14.90
C ILE A 167 3.94 4.26 15.99
N GLU A 168 4.17 4.96 17.10
CA GLU A 168 4.96 4.43 18.21
C GLU A 168 4.30 3.20 18.84
N HIS A 169 3.01 3.29 19.14
CA HIS A 169 2.22 2.19 19.72
C HIS A 169 2.13 0.99 18.77
N ALA A 170 1.93 1.24 17.48
CA ALA A 170 1.90 0.21 16.44
C ALA A 170 3.26 -0.50 16.31
N TYR A 171 4.37 0.25 16.33
CA TYR A 171 5.72 -0.33 16.30
C TYR A 171 6.05 -1.14 17.55
N LYS A 172 5.75 -0.62 18.74
CA LYS A 172 5.95 -1.35 20.01
C LYS A 172 5.24 -2.70 19.95
N PHE A 173 3.98 -2.71 19.50
CA PHE A 173 3.25 -3.96 19.30
C PHE A 173 3.93 -4.86 18.26
N PHE A 174 4.31 -4.31 17.11
CA PHE A 174 4.88 -5.06 15.99
C PHE A 174 6.18 -5.78 16.36
N VAL A 175 7.11 -5.10 17.03
CA VAL A 175 8.39 -5.68 17.45
C VAL A 175 8.18 -6.72 18.53
N ALA A 176 7.30 -6.46 19.52
CA ALA A 176 6.97 -7.42 20.56
C ALA A 176 6.30 -8.69 20.01
N ASN A 177 5.54 -8.55 18.93
CA ASN A 177 4.82 -9.63 18.26
C ASN A 177 5.46 -9.99 16.91
N ILE A 178 6.78 -9.86 16.77
CA ILE A 178 7.45 -10.09 15.48
C ILE A 178 7.22 -11.51 14.97
N PHE A 179 7.01 -12.49 15.85
CA PHE A 179 6.68 -13.88 15.49
C PHE A 179 5.22 -14.08 15.01
N ASN A 180 4.33 -13.12 15.25
CA ASN A 180 2.95 -13.10 14.76
C ASN A 180 2.46 -11.65 14.59
N PRO A 181 2.89 -10.96 13.52
CA PRO A 181 2.64 -9.52 13.33
C PRO A 181 1.22 -9.19 12.83
N TYR A 182 0.22 -9.93 13.33
CA TYR A 182 -1.17 -9.86 12.90
C TYR A 182 -2.07 -9.60 14.12
N PRO A 183 -2.21 -8.33 14.51
CA PRO A 183 -3.07 -7.99 15.63
C PRO A 183 -4.52 -8.36 15.34
N THR A 184 -5.23 -8.79 16.39
CA THR A 184 -6.68 -8.99 16.39
C THR A 184 -7.41 -7.66 16.22
N ARG A 185 -8.74 -7.71 16.04
CA ARG A 185 -9.55 -6.50 15.94
C ARG A 185 -9.50 -5.69 17.25
N GLU A 186 -9.52 -6.39 18.37
CA GLU A 186 -9.48 -5.85 19.72
C GLU A 186 -8.13 -5.18 19.99
N GLU A 187 -7.03 -5.82 19.60
CA GLU A 187 -5.67 -5.26 19.73
C GLU A 187 -5.49 -4.02 18.85
N LYS A 188 -6.01 -4.03 17.62
CA LYS A 188 -6.01 -2.84 16.76
C LYS A 188 -6.82 -1.69 17.38
N GLN A 189 -7.96 -1.99 17.99
CA GLN A 189 -8.78 -0.98 18.67
C GLN A 189 -8.03 -0.39 19.87
N ALA A 190 -7.41 -1.23 20.70
CA ALA A 190 -6.61 -0.79 21.84
C ALA A 190 -5.45 0.13 21.41
N ILE A 191 -4.76 -0.18 20.30
CA ILE A 191 -3.70 0.68 19.75
C ILE A 191 -4.28 2.04 19.33
N VAL A 192 -5.44 2.06 18.65
CA VAL A 192 -6.10 3.31 18.25
C VAL A 192 -6.50 4.14 19.47
N ASP A 193 -7.07 3.49 20.49
CA ASP A 193 -7.52 4.14 21.72
C ASP A 193 -6.33 4.74 22.51
N GLN A 194 -5.20 4.04 22.55
CA GLN A 194 -3.95 4.53 23.17
C GLN A 194 -3.31 5.70 22.43
N SER A 195 -3.61 5.86 21.15
CA SER A 195 -2.98 6.87 20.28
C SER A 195 -3.61 8.26 20.38
N ASN A 196 -4.66 8.43 21.19
CA ASN A 196 -5.32 9.69 21.60
C ASN A 196 -5.56 10.78 20.53
N THR A 197 -5.57 10.46 19.24
CA THR A 197 -5.46 11.47 18.17
C THR A 197 -6.74 11.66 17.35
N GLY A 198 -7.78 10.84 17.55
CA GLY A 198 -9.09 10.96 16.88
C GLY A 198 -9.10 10.84 15.34
N ARG A 199 -7.93 10.95 14.69
CA ARG A 199 -7.71 10.91 13.23
C ARG A 199 -7.31 9.52 12.73
N VAL A 200 -6.91 8.62 13.62
CA VAL A 200 -6.40 7.31 13.26
C VAL A 200 -7.54 6.31 13.24
N THR A 201 -7.72 5.64 12.11
CA THR A 201 -8.73 4.58 11.97
C THR A 201 -8.07 3.21 12.05
N VAL A 202 -8.86 2.19 12.41
CA VAL A 202 -8.44 0.78 12.34
C VAL A 202 -7.97 0.39 10.92
N ASN A 203 -8.48 1.07 9.89
CA ASN A 203 -8.05 0.87 8.50
C ASN A 203 -6.64 1.42 8.26
N SER A 204 -6.36 2.62 8.76
CA SER A 204 -5.01 3.23 8.72
C SER A 204 -3.99 2.31 9.40
N LEU A 205 -4.34 1.73 10.54
CA LEU A 205 -3.51 0.77 11.27
C LEU A 205 -3.34 -0.55 10.49
N THR A 206 -4.39 -1.05 9.87
CA THR A 206 -4.33 -2.27 9.04
C THR A 206 -3.40 -2.11 7.84
N ASN A 207 -3.44 -0.95 7.18
CA ASN A 207 -2.52 -0.62 6.10
C ASN A 207 -1.08 -0.52 6.60
N TRP A 208 -0.88 0.11 7.76
CA TRP A 208 0.42 0.21 8.39
C TRP A 208 1.02 -1.17 8.68
N PHE A 209 0.29 -2.09 9.33
CA PHE A 209 0.77 -3.45 9.61
C PHE A 209 1.04 -4.27 8.34
N THR A 210 0.30 -3.99 7.26
CA THR A 210 0.55 -4.62 5.96
C THR A 210 1.87 -4.17 5.37
N ASN A 211 2.17 -2.87 5.44
CA ASN A 211 3.43 -2.33 4.95
C ASN A 211 4.61 -2.71 5.86
N ALA A 212 4.41 -2.75 7.18
CA ALA A 212 5.44 -3.16 8.14
C ALA A 212 5.93 -4.60 7.87
N ARG A 213 5.01 -5.55 7.67
CA ARG A 213 5.34 -6.95 7.33
C ARG A 213 6.08 -7.10 6.01
N ARG A 214 5.83 -6.22 5.04
CA ARG A 214 6.58 -6.22 3.77
C ARG A 214 7.99 -5.68 3.99
N ARG A 215 8.12 -4.51 4.61
CA ARG A 215 9.39 -3.80 4.78
C ARG A 215 10.40 -4.54 5.65
N CYS A 216 9.95 -5.26 6.68
CA CYS A 216 10.88 -6.04 7.50
C CYS A 216 11.30 -7.37 6.85
N GLY A 217 10.65 -7.82 5.76
CA GLY A 217 10.92 -9.10 5.11
C GLY A 217 10.04 -10.27 5.57
N TRP A 218 9.10 -10.06 6.51
CA TRP A 218 8.18 -11.11 6.97
C TRP A 218 7.38 -11.73 5.82
N ALA A 219 6.84 -10.89 4.93
CA ALA A 219 6.06 -11.34 3.77
C ALA A 219 6.90 -12.16 2.78
N ASP A 220 8.20 -11.89 2.69
CA ASP A 220 9.10 -12.58 1.77
C ASP A 220 9.51 -13.94 2.32
N ILE A 221 9.78 -14.03 3.63
CA ILE A 221 10.07 -15.32 4.29
C ILE A 221 8.83 -16.22 4.24
N LEU A 222 7.64 -15.67 4.52
CA LEU A 222 6.37 -16.40 4.41
C LEU A 222 6.20 -17.09 3.04
N LYS A 223 6.52 -16.38 1.95
CA LYS A 223 6.43 -16.93 0.59
C LYS A 223 7.53 -17.93 0.27
N ARG A 224 8.78 -17.64 0.65
CA ARG A 224 9.96 -18.45 0.26
C ARG A 224 10.12 -19.72 1.10
N ARG A 225 9.66 -19.71 2.36
CA ARG A 225 9.93 -20.76 3.34
C ARG A 225 8.70 -21.57 3.73
N CYS A 226 7.52 -20.99 3.61
CA CYS A 226 6.27 -21.59 4.10
C CYS A 226 5.18 -21.64 3.01
N ASP A 227 5.52 -21.41 1.74
CA ASP A 227 4.56 -21.41 0.60
C ASP A 227 3.31 -20.52 0.80
N GLY A 228 3.42 -19.48 1.63
CA GLY A 228 2.28 -18.62 1.98
C GLY A 228 1.45 -19.11 3.17
N ASP A 229 1.76 -20.27 3.76
CA ASP A 229 1.13 -20.78 4.96
C ASP A 229 1.56 -19.97 6.19
N ARG A 230 0.58 -19.24 6.73
CA ARG A 230 0.78 -18.39 7.89
C ARG A 230 0.98 -19.20 9.17
N GLU A 231 0.30 -20.33 9.34
CA GLU A 231 0.41 -21.14 10.55
C GLU A 231 1.82 -21.73 10.65
N GLU A 232 2.34 -22.21 9.52
CA GLU A 232 3.71 -22.71 9.41
C GLU A 232 4.74 -21.60 9.69
N MET A 233 4.56 -20.40 9.11
CA MET A 233 5.44 -19.26 9.37
C MET A 233 5.47 -18.85 10.85
N VAL A 234 4.32 -18.87 11.53
CA VAL A 234 4.22 -18.54 12.97
C VAL A 234 4.87 -19.63 13.82
N ASP A 235 4.68 -20.93 13.51
CA ASP A 235 5.40 -22.02 14.19
C ASP A 235 6.92 -21.90 14.00
N LEU A 236 7.37 -21.63 12.77
CA LEU A 236 8.78 -21.44 12.45
C LEU A 236 9.37 -20.26 13.20
N ALA A 237 8.70 -19.11 13.21
CA ALA A 237 9.14 -17.92 13.93
C ALA A 237 9.16 -18.14 15.46
N LYS A 238 8.19 -18.89 16.02
CA LYS A 238 8.21 -19.28 17.43
C LYS A 238 9.43 -20.14 17.76
N ARG A 239 9.79 -21.07 16.87
CA ARG A 239 10.99 -21.89 17.03
C ARG A 239 12.29 -21.08 17.01
N VAL A 240 12.33 -19.98 16.26
CA VAL A 240 13.50 -19.10 16.20
C VAL A 240 13.54 -18.13 17.41
N PHE A 241 12.44 -17.46 17.73
CA PHE A 241 12.46 -16.34 18.68
C PHE A 241 12.03 -16.69 20.11
N VAL A 242 11.22 -17.73 20.30
CA VAL A 242 10.56 -18.00 21.60
C VAL A 242 11.08 -19.27 22.24
N GLN A 243 11.00 -20.39 21.53
CA GLN A 243 11.35 -21.69 22.08
C GLN A 243 11.92 -22.60 20.98
N PRO A 244 13.24 -22.82 20.96
CA PRO A 244 13.84 -23.81 20.09
C PRO A 244 13.22 -25.20 20.33
N ASP A 245 12.84 -25.88 19.24
CA ASP A 245 12.30 -27.24 19.29
C ASP A 245 13.43 -28.25 18.95
N PRO A 246 13.95 -29.02 19.93
CA PRO A 246 15.02 -29.98 19.69
C PRO A 246 14.64 -31.08 18.70
N LYS A 247 13.35 -31.36 18.52
CA LYS A 247 12.85 -32.38 17.58
C LYS A 247 12.72 -31.86 16.16
N ARG A 248 12.62 -30.53 15.99
CA ARG A 248 12.45 -29.85 14.69
C ARG A 248 13.42 -28.66 14.63
N PRO A 249 14.74 -28.93 14.59
CA PRO A 249 15.74 -27.88 14.54
C PRO A 249 15.55 -27.01 13.29
N VAL A 250 15.76 -25.71 13.45
CA VAL A 250 15.69 -24.74 12.37
C VAL A 250 17.08 -24.61 11.75
N ASP A 251 17.15 -24.63 10.41
CA ASP A 251 18.39 -24.47 9.67
C ASP A 251 19.04 -23.10 9.96
N GLU A 252 20.37 -23.07 10.06
CA GLU A 252 21.13 -21.87 10.41
C GLU A 252 20.89 -20.71 9.42
N ARG A 253 20.69 -21.02 8.13
CA ARG A 253 20.37 -19.99 7.12
C ARG A 253 18.98 -19.40 7.34
N VAL A 254 18.03 -20.23 7.77
CA VAL A 254 16.68 -19.77 8.11
C VAL A 254 16.75 -18.89 9.36
N ILE A 255 17.49 -19.30 10.39
CA ILE A 255 17.73 -18.46 11.58
C ILE A 255 18.32 -17.11 11.17
N ALA A 256 19.34 -17.09 10.31
CA ALA A 256 19.94 -15.84 9.82
C ALA A 256 18.93 -14.92 9.12
N GLU A 257 18.07 -15.45 8.25
CA GLU A 257 17.00 -14.67 7.60
C GLU A 257 16.02 -14.06 8.60
N PHE A 258 15.66 -14.81 9.65
CA PHE A 258 14.79 -14.30 10.72
C PHE A 258 15.48 -13.22 11.57
N MET A 259 16.79 -13.36 11.83
CA MET A 259 17.56 -12.34 12.56
C MET A 259 17.70 -11.05 11.74
N GLU A 260 17.97 -11.14 10.44
CA GLU A 260 17.97 -9.99 9.52
C GLU A 260 16.59 -9.31 9.48
N MET A 261 15.51 -10.09 9.42
CA MET A 261 14.14 -9.58 9.47
C MET A 261 13.84 -8.83 10.78
N LYS A 262 14.34 -9.34 11.92
CA LYS A 262 14.20 -8.68 13.23
C LYS A 262 14.96 -7.36 13.27
N GLU A 263 16.21 -7.34 12.79
CA GLU A 263 17.04 -6.14 12.71
C GLU A 263 16.39 -5.07 11.81
N ASN A 264 15.81 -5.47 10.67
CA ASN A 264 15.06 -4.58 9.81
C ASN A 264 13.84 -3.98 10.52
N ALA A 265 13.09 -4.79 11.27
CA ALA A 265 11.94 -4.33 12.06
C ALA A 265 12.33 -3.32 13.15
N GLU A 266 13.43 -3.56 13.87
CA GLU A 266 13.97 -2.67 14.90
C GLU A 266 14.51 -1.37 14.28
N SER A 267 15.23 -1.47 13.17
CA SER A 267 15.75 -0.30 12.45
C SER A 267 14.66 0.60 11.87
N MET A 268 13.48 0.05 11.54
CA MET A 268 12.31 0.84 11.15
C MET A 268 11.79 1.69 12.30
N TYR A 269 11.83 1.17 13.53
CA TYR A 269 11.43 1.89 14.74
C TYR A 269 12.43 3.01 15.07
N GLU A 270 13.73 2.72 15.07
CA GLU A 270 14.77 3.70 15.40
C GLU A 270 14.80 4.89 14.43
N ARG A 271 14.64 4.64 13.13
CA ARG A 271 14.56 5.73 12.14
C ARG A 271 13.34 6.62 12.37
N ASN A 272 12.25 6.03 12.84
CA ASN A 272 11.00 6.75 13.05
C ASN A 272 10.98 7.50 14.38
N THR A 273 11.54 6.93 15.45
CA THR A 273 11.61 7.58 16.78
C THR A 273 12.73 8.62 16.89
N ARG A 274 13.84 8.46 16.15
CA ARG A 274 14.87 9.51 16.07
C ARG A 274 14.26 10.78 15.51
N VAL A 275 13.48 10.70 14.43
CA VAL A 275 12.78 11.85 13.85
C VAL A 275 11.83 12.51 14.86
N SER A 276 11.16 11.73 15.72
CA SER A 276 10.35 12.27 16.82
C SER A 276 11.19 13.02 17.86
N SER A 277 12.35 12.47 18.24
CA SER A 277 13.25 13.08 19.24
C SER A 277 13.88 14.39 18.77
N TRP A 278 14.03 14.60 17.46
CA TRP A 278 14.51 15.89 16.91
C TRP A 278 13.46 16.99 16.98
N ILE A 279 12.17 16.64 17.09
CA ILE A 279 11.07 17.62 17.16
C ILE A 279 10.99 18.23 18.57
N ASP A 280 11.27 17.45 19.62
CA ASP A 280 11.28 17.96 21.00
C ASP A 280 12.46 18.90 21.29
N GLU A 281 13.58 18.78 20.56
CA GLU A 281 14.80 19.59 20.75
C GLU A 281 14.78 20.93 19.99
N LEU A 282 13.72 21.19 19.22
CA LEU A 282 13.51 22.44 18.46
C LEU A 282 12.55 23.43 19.15
N ASP A 283 11.93 23.03 20.27
CA ASP A 283 11.00 23.84 21.06
C ASP A 283 11.62 24.42 22.36
N ASP A 284 12.93 24.25 22.59
CA ASP A 284 13.74 24.91 23.65
C ASP A 284 14.77 25.91 23.07
#